data_AF-A0A142FHS9-F1
#
_entry.id   AF-A0A142FHS9-F1
#
_cell.length_a   1.000
_cell.length_b   1.000
_cell.length_c   1.000
_cell.angle_alpha   90.00
_cell.angle_beta   90.00
_cell.angle_gamma   90.00
#
_symmetry.space_group_name_H-M   'P 1'
#
loop_
_entity.id
_entity.type
_entity.pdbx_description
1 polymer ?
#
loop_
_entity_poly.entity_id
_entity_poly.type
_entity_poly.pdbx_seq_one_letter_code
_entity_poly.pdbx_strand_id
1 'polypeptide(L)'
;DRTLKRLQLQMDNLESRVALECKEAFAELQTDIQELTNDMDGVKIPFLEYRTYTMRVMFPGIEEHPVLKELDSPANVEKALRLFSQLLNNKMFLLTFIHTLEAQRSFSMRDRGNVASLLMAALQGRMEYATVVLKQLLADLIEKNLENRNHPKLLLRRTESVAE
;
A
#
# COMPACT_ATOMS: atom_id res chain seq x y z
N ASP A 1 -11.82 18.47 -34.37
CA ASP A 1 -11.37 19.82 -34.01
C ASP A 1 -10.04 20.14 -34.70
N ARG A 2 -9.92 21.30 -35.36
CA ARG A 2 -8.76 21.65 -36.22
C ARG A 2 -7.51 21.96 -35.39
N THR A 3 -7.70 22.49 -34.19
CA THR A 3 -6.60 22.82 -33.26
C THR A 3 -5.95 21.56 -32.69
N LEU A 4 -6.74 20.54 -32.34
CA LEU A 4 -6.24 19.25 -31.86
C LEU A 4 -5.36 18.56 -32.91
N LYS A 5 -5.80 18.50 -34.17
CA LYS A 5 -5.02 17.92 -35.28
C LYS A 5 -3.70 18.65 -35.50
N ARG A 6 -3.69 19.98 -35.34
CA ARG A 6 -2.46 20.78 -35.44
C ARG A 6 -1.48 20.46 -34.31
N LEU A 7 -1.97 20.32 -33.07
CA LEU A 7 -1.14 19.95 -31.92
C LEU A 7 -0.55 18.54 -32.08
N GLN A 8 -1.33 17.58 -32.57
CA GLN A 8 -0.84 16.22 -32.85
C GLN A 8 0.29 16.25 -33.87
N LEU A 9 0.11 16.93 -35.01
CA LEU A 9 1.18 17.08 -36.01
C LEU A 9 2.43 17.77 -35.45
N GLN A 10 2.27 18.73 -34.53
CA GLN A 10 3.42 19.35 -33.87
C GLN A 10 4.15 18.37 -32.94
N MET A 11 3.43 17.50 -32.21
CA MET A 11 4.03 16.44 -31.41
C MET A 11 4.77 15.42 -32.29
N ASP A 12 4.15 14.96 -33.37
CA ASP A 12 4.77 14.00 -34.30
C ASP A 12 6.08 14.56 -34.90
N ASN A 13 6.09 15.85 -35.23
CA ASN A 13 7.29 16.53 -35.72
C ASN A 13 8.37 16.66 -34.64
N LEU A 14 8.01 16.87 -33.37
CA LEU A 14 8.99 16.91 -32.28
C LEU A 14 9.58 15.52 -32.03
N GLU A 15 8.73 14.49 -32.00
CA GLU A 15 9.15 13.09 -31.85
C GLU A 15 10.09 12.67 -32.98
N SER A 16 9.72 12.94 -34.25
CA SER A 16 10.55 12.58 -35.40
C SER A 16 11.92 13.25 -35.39
N ARG A 17 12.05 14.45 -34.81
CA ARG A 17 13.34 15.17 -34.71
C ARG A 17 14.30 14.54 -33.72
N VAL A 18 13.80 13.89 -32.67
CA VAL A 18 14.62 13.24 -31.63
C VAL A 18 14.69 11.73 -31.79
N ALA A 19 13.90 11.13 -32.68
CA ALA A 19 13.76 9.68 -32.79
C ALA A 19 15.10 8.92 -32.95
N LEU A 20 16.02 9.45 -33.77
CA LEU A 20 17.32 8.81 -33.97
C LEU A 20 18.21 8.97 -32.73
N GLU A 21 18.28 10.17 -32.17
CA GLU A 21 19.04 10.48 -30.96
C GLU A 21 18.56 9.65 -29.76
N CYS A 22 17.24 9.50 -29.58
CA CYS A 22 16.67 8.65 -28.55
C CYS A 22 17.01 7.16 -28.75
N LYS A 23 17.08 6.69 -30.00
CA LYS A 23 17.45 5.30 -30.30
C LYS A 23 18.92 5.05 -29.94
N GLU A 24 19.80 5.98 -30.28
CA GLU A 24 21.23 5.90 -29.95
C GLU A 24 21.45 5.99 -28.44
N ALA A 25 20.83 6.97 -27.77
CA ALA A 25 20.90 7.12 -26.32
C ALA A 25 20.34 5.90 -25.56
N PHE A 26 19.28 5.25 -26.08
CA PHE A 26 18.77 4.01 -25.50
C PHE A 26 19.76 2.85 -25.64
N ALA A 27 20.40 2.72 -26.81
CA ALA A 27 21.39 1.68 -27.03
C ALA A 27 22.62 1.89 -26.14
N GLU A 28 23.10 3.13 -26.02
CA GLU A 28 24.19 3.50 -25.11
C GLU A 28 23.84 3.16 -23.65
N LEU A 29 22.67 3.58 -23.18
CA LEU A 29 22.20 3.25 -21.82
C LEU A 29 22.10 1.73 -21.59
N GLN A 30 21.64 0.97 -22.59
CA GLN A 30 21.54 -0.48 -22.50
C GLN A 30 22.92 -1.13 -22.37
N THR A 31 23.90 -0.66 -23.15
CA THR A 31 25.28 -1.12 -23.05
C THR A 31 25.88 -0.76 -21.69
N ASP A 32 25.73 0.48 -21.22
CA ASP A 32 26.23 0.94 -19.92
C ASP A 32 25.68 0.09 -18.76
N ILE A 33 24.37 -0.16 -18.75
CA ILE A 33 23.72 -1.00 -17.72
C ILE A 33 24.23 -2.44 -17.82
N GLN A 34 24.39 -2.97 -19.03
CA GLN A 34 24.88 -4.32 -19.23
C GLN A 34 26.33 -4.47 -18.79
N GLU A 35 27.19 -3.48 -19.05
CA GLU A 35 28.58 -3.44 -18.58
C GLU A 35 28.63 -3.36 -17.05
N LEU A 36 27.87 -2.44 -16.43
CA LEU A 36 27.78 -2.33 -14.97
C LEU A 36 27.35 -3.64 -14.31
N THR A 37 26.36 -4.33 -14.91
CA THR A 37 25.87 -5.61 -14.37
C THR A 37 26.78 -6.79 -14.67
N ASN A 38 27.58 -6.74 -15.74
CA ASN A 38 28.52 -7.79 -16.12
C ASN A 38 29.83 -7.70 -15.31
N ASP A 39 30.37 -6.50 -15.06
CA ASP A 39 31.61 -6.29 -14.28
C ASP A 39 31.41 -6.60 -12.80
N MET A 40 30.17 -6.56 -12.34
CA MET A 40 29.76 -7.02 -11.03
C MET A 40 29.40 -8.51 -11.08
N ASP A 41 30.43 -9.38 -11.15
CA ASP A 41 30.29 -10.85 -11.16
C ASP A 41 29.16 -11.33 -10.23
N GLY A 42 28.03 -11.74 -10.80
CA GLY A 42 26.92 -12.34 -10.06
C GLY A 42 26.04 -11.39 -9.23
N VAL A 43 26.06 -10.07 -9.46
CA VAL A 43 25.13 -9.14 -8.80
C VAL A 43 23.71 -9.37 -9.31
N LYS A 44 22.99 -10.18 -8.54
CA LYS A 44 21.54 -10.29 -8.61
C LYS A 44 20.93 -8.95 -8.18
N ILE A 45 19.75 -8.66 -8.71
CA ILE A 45 18.92 -7.55 -8.24
C ILE A 45 18.89 -7.58 -6.70
N PRO A 46 19.23 -6.47 -6.00
CA PRO A 46 19.34 -6.45 -4.55
C PRO A 46 17.94 -6.40 -3.91
N PHE A 47 17.25 -7.54 -3.94
CA PHE A 47 15.94 -7.68 -3.30
C PHE A 47 16.07 -7.53 -1.79
N LEU A 48 15.16 -6.77 -1.21
CA LEU A 48 15.02 -6.71 0.24
C LEU A 48 14.43 -8.01 0.75
N GLU A 49 14.86 -8.43 1.94
CA GLU A 49 14.18 -9.49 2.68
C GLU A 49 12.72 -9.11 2.91
N TYR A 50 11.83 -10.11 2.91
CA TYR A 50 10.39 -9.92 3.06
C TYR A 50 10.03 -9.04 4.27
N ARG A 51 10.68 -9.25 5.42
CA ARG A 51 10.47 -8.46 6.63
C ARG A 51 10.78 -6.98 6.39
N THR A 52 11.95 -6.68 5.83
CA THR A 52 12.39 -5.31 5.53
C THR A 52 11.48 -4.64 4.50
N TYR A 53 11.12 -5.37 3.44
CA TYR A 53 10.18 -4.90 2.42
C TYR A 53 8.83 -4.52 3.02
N THR A 54 8.18 -5.45 3.73
CA THR A 54 6.85 -5.24 4.32
C THR A 54 6.86 -4.09 5.30
N MET A 55 7.91 -3.94 6.10
CA MET A 55 8.02 -2.82 7.05
C MET A 55 8.15 -1.46 6.36
N ARG A 56 8.92 -1.36 5.28
CA ARG A 56 9.04 -0.12 4.51
C ARG A 56 7.73 0.26 3.82
N VAL A 57 6.93 -0.73 3.41
CA VAL A 57 5.62 -0.52 2.80
C VAL A 57 4.57 -0.12 3.84
N MET A 58 4.47 -0.86 4.95
CA MET A 58 3.45 -0.64 5.98
C MET A 58 3.75 0.58 6.87
N PHE A 59 5.03 0.91 7.09
CA PHE A 59 5.46 1.99 7.98
C PHE A 59 6.52 2.87 7.28
N PRO A 60 6.11 3.63 6.23
CA PRO A 60 7.05 4.39 5.41
C PRO A 60 7.77 5.46 6.22
N GLY A 61 9.10 5.54 6.06
CA GLY A 61 9.94 6.52 6.75
C GLY A 61 10.27 6.18 8.21
N ILE A 62 9.91 4.99 8.70
CA ILE A 62 10.26 4.52 10.05
C ILE A 62 11.25 3.36 9.95
N GLU A 63 12.53 3.64 10.24
CA GLU A 63 13.60 2.64 10.14
C GLU A 63 13.54 1.59 11.26
N GLU A 64 13.25 2.00 12.49
CA GLU A 64 13.19 1.12 13.67
C GLU A 64 11.79 1.08 14.30
N HIS A 65 10.83 0.56 13.55
CA HIS A 65 9.46 0.48 14.04
C HIS A 65 9.34 -0.48 15.26
N PRO A 66 8.58 -0.13 16.31
CA PRO A 66 8.42 -0.97 17.51
C PRO A 66 7.95 -2.41 17.25
N VAL A 67 7.23 -2.66 16.15
CA VAL A 67 6.82 -4.02 15.71
C VAL A 67 8.01 -4.95 15.50
N LEU A 68 9.21 -4.41 15.28
CA LEU A 68 10.42 -5.21 15.08
C LEU A 68 11.18 -5.49 16.37
N LYS A 69 10.82 -4.83 17.48
CA LYS A 69 11.51 -4.92 18.76
C LYS A 69 10.75 -5.87 19.68
N GLU A 70 11.49 -6.54 20.57
CA GLU A 70 10.86 -7.26 21.67
C GLU A 70 10.19 -6.25 22.61
N LEU A 71 8.98 -6.58 23.05
CA LEU A 71 8.20 -5.73 23.92
C LEU A 71 8.60 -5.99 25.37
N ASP A 72 9.42 -5.12 25.95
CA ASP A 72 9.65 -5.10 27.39
C ASP A 72 8.46 -4.40 28.07
N SER A 73 7.53 -5.20 28.60
CA SER A 73 6.31 -4.70 29.25
C SER A 73 5.98 -5.45 30.53
N PRO A 74 5.36 -4.78 31.52
CA PRO A 74 4.89 -5.44 32.74
C PRO A 74 3.93 -6.61 32.44
N ALA A 75 4.00 -7.67 33.24
CA ALA A 75 3.22 -8.90 33.01
C ALA A 75 1.70 -8.68 32.91
N ASN A 76 1.16 -7.68 33.61
CA ASN A 76 -0.26 -7.31 33.50
C ASN A 76 -0.61 -6.69 32.14
N VAL A 77 0.29 -5.89 31.57
CA VAL A 77 0.13 -5.30 30.23
C VAL A 77 0.18 -6.40 29.17
N GLU A 78 1.18 -7.28 29.26
CA GLU A 78 1.29 -8.41 28.33
C GLU A 78 0.04 -9.30 28.37
N LYS A 79 -0.47 -9.60 29.57
CA LYS A 79 -1.73 -10.35 29.74
C LYS A 79 -2.91 -9.65 29.07
N ALA A 80 -3.04 -8.33 29.22
CA ALA A 80 -4.11 -7.55 28.59
C ALA A 80 -3.97 -7.55 27.06
N LEU A 81 -2.75 -7.41 26.52
CA LEU A 81 -2.49 -7.47 25.08
C LEU A 81 -2.80 -8.84 24.48
N ARG A 82 -2.53 -9.93 25.20
CA ARG A 82 -2.93 -11.29 24.78
C ARG A 82 -4.45 -11.43 24.70
N LEU A 83 -5.19 -10.90 25.67
CA LEU A 83 -6.67 -10.89 25.63
C LEU A 83 -7.19 -10.01 24.50
N PHE A 84 -6.56 -8.85 24.25
CA PHE A 84 -6.91 -8.01 23.11
C PHE A 84 -6.65 -8.72 21.78
N SER A 85 -5.55 -9.46 21.64
CA SER A 85 -5.28 -10.29 20.47
C SER A 85 -6.36 -11.35 20.26
N GLN A 86 -6.92 -11.94 21.32
CA GLN A 86 -8.06 -12.85 21.22
C GLN A 86 -9.32 -12.13 20.69
N LEU A 87 -9.57 -10.89 21.12
CA LEU A 87 -10.66 -10.09 20.58
C LEU A 87 -10.48 -9.77 19.10
N LEU A 88 -9.25 -9.47 18.65
CA LEU A 88 -8.95 -9.26 17.23
C LEU A 88 -9.22 -10.50 16.36
N ASN A 89 -9.31 -11.69 16.96
CA ASN A 89 -9.69 -12.92 16.27
C ASN A 89 -11.20 -13.18 16.24
N ASN A 90 -12.00 -12.31 16.87
CA ASN A 90 -13.46 -12.34 16.76
C ASN A 90 -13.88 -11.41 15.60
N LYS A 91 -14.43 -11.99 14.53
CA LYS A 91 -14.85 -11.24 13.32
C LYS A 91 -15.77 -10.07 13.65
N MET A 92 -16.79 -10.29 14.49
CA MET A 92 -17.75 -9.24 14.85
C MET A 92 -17.07 -8.11 15.60
N PHE A 93 -16.22 -8.45 16.59
CA PHE A 93 -15.47 -7.44 17.32
C PHE A 93 -14.59 -6.61 16.39
N LEU A 94 -13.81 -7.25 15.50
CA LEU A 94 -12.88 -6.55 14.63
C LEU A 94 -13.59 -5.61 13.65
N LEU A 95 -14.70 -6.06 13.05
CA LEU A 95 -15.54 -5.21 12.19
C LEU A 95 -16.09 -4.02 12.98
N THR A 96 -16.70 -4.25 14.14
CA THR A 96 -17.23 -3.19 14.99
C THR A 96 -16.14 -2.22 15.44
N PHE A 97 -14.95 -2.72 15.78
CA PHE A 97 -13.82 -1.92 16.19
C PHE A 97 -13.38 -0.95 15.09
N ILE A 98 -13.18 -1.45 13.87
CA ILE A 98 -12.79 -0.63 12.71
C ILE A 98 -13.88 0.40 12.39
N HIS A 99 -15.13 -0.03 12.25
CA HIS A 99 -16.26 0.86 11.95
C HIS A 99 -16.43 1.96 13.01
N THR A 100 -16.20 1.64 14.28
CA THR A 100 -16.30 2.61 15.39
C THR A 100 -15.20 3.67 15.31
N LEU A 101 -13.97 3.28 14.97
CA LEU A 101 -12.86 4.21 14.77
C LEU A 101 -13.13 5.14 13.58
N GLU A 102 -13.56 4.59 12.45
CA GLU A 102 -13.83 5.36 11.24
C GLU A 102 -15.00 6.34 11.36
N ALA A 103 -15.96 6.05 12.23
CA ALA A 103 -17.06 6.95 12.53
C ALA A 103 -16.63 8.21 13.29
N GLN A 104 -15.43 8.22 13.90
CA GLN A 104 -14.93 9.38 14.63
C GLN A 104 -14.42 10.46 13.67
N ARG A 105 -14.91 11.68 13.82
CA ARG A 105 -14.46 12.84 13.02
C ARG A 105 -12.98 13.18 13.23
N SER A 106 -12.44 12.87 14.41
CA SER A 106 -11.03 13.08 14.75
C SER A 106 -10.11 12.01 14.18
N PHE A 107 -10.64 10.90 13.67
CA PHE A 107 -9.83 9.83 13.09
C PHE A 107 -9.37 10.24 11.70
N SER A 108 -8.08 10.53 11.57
CA SER A 108 -7.48 11.10 10.36
C SER A 108 -7.11 10.03 9.33
N MET A 109 -6.73 10.45 8.11
CA MET A 109 -6.22 9.51 7.09
C MET A 109 -4.92 8.83 7.53
N ARG A 110 -4.10 9.53 8.32
CA ARG A 110 -2.89 8.95 8.92
C ARG A 110 -3.25 7.84 9.91
N ASP A 111 -4.26 8.07 10.75
CA ASP A 111 -4.68 7.08 11.74
C ASP A 111 -5.27 5.83 11.07
N ARG A 112 -6.01 6.00 9.97
CA ARG A 112 -6.51 4.87 9.15
C ARG A 112 -5.37 3.99 8.65
N GLY A 113 -4.38 4.58 7.99
CA GLY A 113 -3.22 3.84 7.48
C GLY A 113 -2.39 3.17 8.59
N ASN A 114 -2.24 3.84 9.74
CA ASN A 114 -1.56 3.27 10.90
C ASN A 114 -2.31 2.05 11.45
N VAL A 115 -3.64 2.15 11.63
CA VAL A 115 -4.46 1.05 12.13
C VAL A 115 -4.47 -0.12 11.16
N ALA A 116 -4.63 0.14 9.86
CA ALA A 116 -4.56 -0.90 8.82
C ALA A 116 -3.22 -1.67 8.89
N SER A 117 -2.11 -0.93 8.95
CA SER A 117 -0.76 -1.50 9.00
C SER A 117 -0.50 -2.32 10.27
N LEU A 118 -0.93 -1.81 11.44
CA LEU A 118 -0.81 -2.51 12.72
C LEU A 118 -1.69 -3.77 12.77
N LEU A 119 -2.93 -3.70 12.25
CA LEU A 119 -3.81 -4.86 12.17
C LEU A 119 -3.23 -5.94 11.25
N MET A 120 -2.71 -5.55 10.08
CA MET A 120 -2.09 -6.50 9.15
C MET A 120 -0.81 -7.13 9.74
N ALA A 121 -0.01 -6.36 10.48
CA ALA A 121 1.13 -6.92 11.22
C ALA A 121 0.67 -7.91 12.31
N ALA A 122 -0.36 -7.56 13.08
CA ALA A 122 -0.90 -8.43 14.14
C ALA A 122 -1.57 -9.70 13.61
N LEU A 123 -2.18 -9.64 12.42
CA LEU A 123 -2.89 -10.75 11.78
C LEU A 123 -2.07 -11.49 10.71
N GLN A 124 -0.79 -11.15 10.55
CA GLN A 124 0.08 -11.74 9.51
C GLN A 124 0.13 -13.27 9.56
N GLY A 125 0.07 -13.87 10.76
CA GLY A 125 0.01 -15.34 10.92
C GLY A 125 -1.35 -15.98 10.59
N ARG A 126 -2.37 -15.17 10.26
CA ARG A 126 -3.76 -15.58 10.03
C ARG A 126 -4.36 -14.90 8.79
N MET A 127 -3.60 -14.89 7.69
CA MET A 127 -4.01 -14.21 6.44
C MET A 127 -5.35 -14.68 5.89
N GLU A 128 -5.74 -15.94 6.08
CA GLU A 128 -7.06 -16.44 5.66
C GLU A 128 -8.19 -15.70 6.40
N TYR A 129 -8.07 -15.58 7.72
CA TYR A 129 -9.01 -14.83 8.54
C TYR A 129 -9.01 -13.34 8.19
N ALA A 130 -7.82 -12.71 8.07
CA ALA A 130 -7.69 -11.31 7.67
C ALA A 130 -8.37 -11.05 6.31
N THR A 131 -8.23 -11.96 5.35
CA THR A 131 -8.86 -11.87 4.03
C THR A 131 -10.39 -11.97 4.11
N VAL A 132 -10.94 -12.80 5.01
CA VAL A 132 -12.39 -12.87 5.25
C VAL A 132 -12.91 -11.56 5.83
N VAL A 133 -12.20 -10.96 6.78
CA VAL A 133 -12.56 -9.67 7.38
C VAL A 133 -12.47 -8.56 6.34
N LEU A 134 -11.38 -8.49 5.56
CA LEU A 134 -11.18 -7.50 4.51
C LEU A 134 -12.30 -7.55 3.46
N LYS A 135 -12.68 -8.75 3.01
CA LYS A 135 -13.82 -8.90 2.07
C LYS A 135 -15.12 -8.33 2.63
N GLN A 136 -15.37 -8.52 3.92
CA GLN A 136 -16.55 -7.93 4.55
C GLN A 136 -16.44 -6.41 4.63
N LEU A 137 -15.31 -5.87 5.08
CA LEU A 137 -15.10 -4.41 5.16
C LEU A 137 -15.26 -3.73 3.79
N LEU A 138 -14.73 -4.33 2.72
CA LEU A 138 -14.91 -3.84 1.36
C LEU A 138 -16.37 -3.91 0.89
N ALA A 139 -17.09 -4.98 1.25
CA ALA A 139 -18.52 -5.09 0.95
C ALA A 139 -19.33 -3.99 1.66
N ASP A 140 -19.07 -3.78 2.95
CA ASP A 140 -19.71 -2.72 3.75
C ASP A 140 -19.39 -1.33 3.16
N LEU A 141 -18.15 -1.10 2.71
CA LEU A 141 -17.72 0.15 2.05
C LEU A 141 -18.48 0.38 0.74
N ILE A 142 -18.61 -0.65 -0.09
CA ILE A 142 -19.37 -0.60 -1.34
C ILE A 142 -20.83 -0.25 -1.05
N GLU A 143 -21.47 -0.96 -0.12
CA GLU A 143 -22.88 -0.76 0.23
C GLU A 143 -23.11 0.68 0.72
N LYS A 144 -22.30 1.15 1.68
CA LYS A 144 -22.36 2.53 2.17
C LYS A 144 -22.14 3.57 1.07
N ASN A 145 -21.26 3.32 0.11
CA ASN A 145 -21.04 4.24 -1.00
C ASN A 145 -22.26 4.34 -1.94
N LEU A 146 -22.88 3.19 -2.23
CA LEU A 146 -24.10 3.10 -3.04
C LEU A 146 -25.29 3.76 -2.34
N GLU A 147 -25.45 3.56 -1.03
CA GLU A 147 -26.48 4.22 -0.21
C GLU A 147 -26.36 5.76 -0.26
N ASN A 148 -25.12 6.27 -0.21
CA ASN A 148 -24.84 7.70 -0.33
C ASN A 148 -25.01 8.25 -1.75
N ARG A 149 -25.43 7.41 -2.72
CA ARG A 149 -25.60 7.75 -4.15
C ARG A 149 -24.34 8.34 -4.78
N ASN A 150 -23.17 7.95 -4.28
CA ASN A 150 -21.91 8.35 -4.87
C ASN A 150 -21.72 7.68 -6.24
N HIS A 151 -20.98 8.34 -7.12
CA HIS A 151 -20.74 7.81 -8.46
C HIS A 151 -19.86 6.54 -8.39
N PRO A 152 -20.31 5.37 -8.90
CA PRO A 152 -19.60 4.10 -8.70
C PRO A 152 -18.14 4.09 -9.16
N LYS A 153 -17.81 4.80 -10.25
CA LYS A 153 -16.41 4.93 -10.73
C LYS A 153 -15.48 5.75 -9.80
N LEU A 154 -16.02 6.35 -8.74
CA LEU A 154 -15.23 7.06 -7.74
C LEU A 154 -14.94 6.19 -6.51
N LEU A 155 -15.60 5.03 -6.36
CA LEU A 155 -15.30 4.07 -5.31
C LEU A 155 -13.87 3.54 -5.48
N LEU A 156 -13.14 3.40 -4.37
CA LEU A 156 -11.73 2.95 -4.33
C LEU A 156 -10.74 3.84 -5.10
N ARG A 157 -11.16 5.05 -5.51
CA ARG A 157 -10.28 5.98 -6.24
C ARG A 157 -9.32 6.72 -5.30
N ARG A 158 -9.67 6.81 -4.02
CA ARG A 158 -8.89 7.47 -2.97
C ARG A 158 -8.95 6.58 -1.75
N THR A 159 -7.81 6.34 -1.11
CA THR A 159 -7.73 5.61 0.15
C THR A 159 -8.40 6.44 1.25
N GLU A 160 -9.67 6.17 1.52
CA GLU A 160 -10.50 6.93 2.46
C GLU A 160 -10.97 6.09 3.66
N SER A 161 -10.71 4.79 3.64
CA SER A 161 -11.03 3.83 4.70
C SER A 161 -9.82 3.00 5.14
N VAL A 162 -9.95 2.31 6.28
CA VAL A 162 -9.00 1.31 6.81
C VAL A 162 -8.97 0.06 5.94
N ALA A 163 -10.04 -0.19 5.17
CA ALA A 163 -10.15 -1.34 4.28
C ALA A 163 -9.32 -1.18 2.99
N GLU A 164 -9.04 0.06 2.59
CA GLU A 164 -8.27 0.45 1.40
C GLU A 164 -6.77 0.56 1.68
#